data_AF-A0A8D2CM09-F1
#
_entry.id   AF-A0A8D2CM09-F1
#
_cell.length_a   1.000
_cell.length_b   1.000
_cell.length_c   1.000
_cell.angle_alpha   90.00
_cell.angle_beta   90.00
_cell.angle_gamma   90.00
#
_symmetry.space_group_name_H-M   'P 1'
#
loop_
_entity.id
_entity.type
_entity.pdbx_description
1 polymer ?
#
loop_
_entity_poly.entity_id
_entity_poly.type
_entity_poly.pdbx_seq_one_letter_code
_entity_poly.pdbx_strand_id
1 'polypeptide(L)' 'MTLVCYICGREFGTMSLPIHEPKCLEKWKVENDRLPKELRRPLPQKPQPLPTGQPSQEESSQIVVCSWFWEVPNPLCVD' A
#
# COMPACT_ATOMS: atom_id res chain seq x y z
N MET A 1 12.70 12.23 -9.37
CA MET A 1 12.08 10.92 -9.06
C MET A 1 11.17 11.10 -7.86
N THR A 2 9.90 10.74 -8.00
CA THR A 2 8.88 10.86 -6.95
C THR A 2 8.39 9.47 -6.56
N LEU A 3 7.87 9.36 -5.34
CA LEU A 3 7.21 8.18 -4.80
C LEU A 3 5.92 8.61 -4.11
N VAL A 4 4.94 7.71 -4.07
CA VAL A 4 3.63 7.97 -3.45
C VAL A 4 3.66 7.55 -1.99
N CYS A 5 3.18 8.40 -1.10
CA CYS A 5 2.97 8.05 0.30
C CYS A 5 1.84 7.03 0.42
N TYR A 6 2.12 5.84 0.96
CA TYR A 6 1.15 4.77 1.12
C TYR A 6 0.02 5.07 2.13
N ILE A 7 0.16 6.16 2.91
CA ILE A 7 -0.83 6.59 3.92
C ILE A 7 -1.82 7.59 3.34
N CYS A 8 -1.35 8.59 2.59
CA CYS A 8 -2.18 9.71 2.11
C CYS A 8 -2.28 9.84 0.59
N GLY A 9 -1.63 8.96 -0.19
CA GLY A 9 -1.74 8.94 -1.65
C GLY A 9 -1.08 10.09 -2.39
N ARG A 10 -0.34 10.97 -1.72
CA ARG A 10 0.35 12.13 -2.34
C ARG A 10 1.78 11.79 -2.76
N GLU A 11 2.26 12.50 -3.78
CA GLU A 11 3.62 12.37 -4.30
C GLU A 11 4.64 13.19 -3.50
N PHE A 12 5.79 12.58 -3.24
CA PHE A 12 6.94 13.21 -2.60
C PHE A 12 8.21 12.85 -3.34
N GLY A 13 9.21 13.73 -3.30
CA GLY A 13 10.56 13.37 -3.73
C GLY A 13 11.10 12.21 -2.89
N THR A 14 11.94 11.36 -3.48
CA THR A 14 12.52 10.19 -2.79
C THR A 14 13.22 10.54 -1.47
N MET A 15 13.83 11.72 -1.38
CA MET A 15 14.49 12.21 -0.17
C MET A 15 13.52 12.81 0.86
N SER A 16 12.38 13.37 0.42
CA SER A 16 11.39 13.96 1.32
C SER A 16 10.37 12.95 1.85
N LEU A 17 10.11 11.88 1.10
CA LEU A 17 9.22 10.80 1.52
C LEU A 17 9.59 10.17 2.88
N PRO A 18 10.85 9.79 3.18
CA PRO A 18 11.19 9.19 4.48
C PRO A 18 11.00 10.14 5.67
N ILE A 19 11.00 11.46 5.43
CA ILE A 19 10.70 12.49 6.43
C ILE A 19 9.19 12.69 6.56
N HIS A 20 8.47 12.56 5.44
CA HIS A 20 7.03 12.71 5.37
C HIS A 20 6.27 11.54 6.03
N GLU A 21 6.60 10.29 5.69
CA GLU A 21 5.91 9.08 6.18
C GLU A 21 5.66 9.05 7.70
N PRO A 22 6.67 9.26 8.58
CA PRO A 22 6.45 9.22 10.02
C PRO A 22 5.50 10.33 10.50
N LYS A 23 5.62 11.55 9.95
CA LYS A 23 4.73 12.68 10.29
C LYS A 23 3.30 12.44 9.80
N CYS A 24 3.16 11.84 8.62
CA CYS A 24 1.87 11.48 8.05
C CYS A 24 1.17 10.42 8.90
N LEU A 25 1.92 9.42 9.38
CA LEU A 25 1.39 8.36 10.25
C LEU A 25 0.92 8.91 11.60
N GLU A 26 1.66 9.84 12.21
CA GLU A 26 1.26 10.48 13.46
C GLU A 26 -0.05 11.25 13.30
N LYS A 27 -0.16 12.07 12.25
CA LYS A 27 -1.39 12.79 11.94
C LYS A 27 -2.57 11.83 11.72
N TRP A 28 -2.36 10.77 10.94
CA TRP A 28 -3.38 9.76 10.67
C TRP A 28 -3.87 9.10 11.96
N LYS A 29 -2.97 8.77 12.91
CA LYS A 29 -3.35 8.16 14.20
C LYS A 29 -4.26 9.08 15.01
N VAL A 30 -3.94 10.37 15.06
CA VAL A 30 -4.75 11.37 15.76
C VAL A 30 -6.14 11.52 15.13
N GLU A 31 -6.20 11.59 13.80
CA GLU A 31 -7.49 11.65 13.08
C GLU A 31 -8.31 10.37 13.27
N ASN A 32 -7.67 9.21 13.24
CA ASN A 32 -8.33 7.92 13.44
C ASN A 32 -8.82 7.74 14.88
N ASP A 33 -8.08 8.20 15.89
CA ASP A 33 -8.52 8.10 17.30
C ASP A 33 -9.70 9.05 17.62
N ARG A 34 -9.85 10.14 16.84
CA ARG A 34 -11.03 11.02 16.94
C ARG A 34 -12.31 10.38 16.40
N LEU A 35 -12.22 9.30 15.63
CA LEU A 35 -13.39 8.57 15.13
C LEU A 35 -14.02 7.71 16.26
N PRO A 36 -15.35 7.51 16.23
CA PRO A 36 -16.02 6.47 17.02
C PRO A 36 -15.32 5.13 16.83
N LYS A 37 -15.27 4.29 17.88
CA LYS A 37 -14.49 3.04 17.89
C LYS A 37 -14.83 2.14 16.70
N GLU A 38 -16.08 2.17 16.26
CA GLU A 38 -16.63 1.38 15.17
C GLU A 38 -16.15 1.86 13.79
N LEU A 39 -15.75 3.13 13.68
CA LEU A 39 -15.26 3.76 12.44
C LEU A 39 -13.74 3.86 12.37
N ARG A 40 -13.03 3.53 13.46
CA ARG A 40 -11.57 3.52 13.47
C ARG A 40 -11.05 2.47 12.51
N ARG A 41 -10.10 2.87 11.67
CA ARG A 41 -9.41 2.01 10.72
C ARG A 41 -8.20 1.35 11.38
N PRO A 42 -7.80 0.14 10.93
CA PRO A 42 -6.54 -0.46 11.36
C PRO A 42 -5.34 0.37 10.87
N LEU A 43 -4.19 0.19 11.53
CA LEU A 43 -2.97 0.90 11.19
C LEU A 43 -2.59 0.67 9.71
N PRO A 44 -2.23 1.72 8.94
CA PRO A 44 -1.77 1.57 7.57
C PRO A 44 -0.52 0.69 7.52
N GLN A 45 -0.54 -0.33 6.66
CA GLN A 45 0.59 -1.25 6.48
C GLN A 45 1.47 -0.75 5.33
N LYS A 46 2.78 -0.68 5.58
CA LYS A 46 3.74 -0.36 4.53
C LYS A 46 3.83 -1.56 3.57
N PRO A 47 3.71 -1.35 2.24
CA PRO A 47 3.89 -2.43 1.29
C PRO A 47 5.28 -3.04 1.47
N GLN A 48 5.36 -4.36 1.60
CA GLN A 48 6.65 -5.02 1.56
C GLN A 48 7.15 -4.98 0.11
N PRO A 49 8.43 -4.68 -0.13
CA PRO A 49 9.00 -4.90 -1.45
C PRO A 49 8.84 -6.39 -1.78
N LEU A 50 8.21 -6.70 -2.91
CA LEU A 50 8.13 -8.08 -3.39
C LEU A 50 9.57 -8.62 -3.47
N PRO A 51 9.85 -9.82 -2.93
CA PRO A 51 11.17 -10.42 -3.12
C PRO A 51 11.35 -10.60 -4.63
N THR A 52 12.29 -9.86 -5.20
CA THR A 52 12.68 -10.01 -6.60
C THR A 52 13.39 -11.36 -6.68
N GLY A 53 12.65 -12.41 -7.04
CA GLY A 53 13.21 -13.71 -7.32
C GLY A 53 14.12 -13.61 -8.54
N GLN A 54 15.40 -13.92 -8.38
CA GLN A 54 16.26 -14.30 -9.50
C GLN A 54 15.73 -15.66 -10.02
N PRO A 55 15.40 -15.82 -11.31
CA PRO A 55 15.30 -17.16 -11.87
C PRO A 55 16.70 -17.63 -12.24
N SER A 56 17.24 -18.54 -11.43
CA SER A 56 18.22 -19.52 -11.90
C SER A 56 17.57 -20.32 -13.03
N GLN A 57 18.32 -20.49 -14.12
CA GLN A 57 17.91 -21.26 -15.29
C GLN A 57 17.46 -22.67 -14.88
N GLU A 58 16.26 -23.09 -15.25
CA GLU A 58 15.99 -24.38 -15.93
C GLU A 58 14.51 -24.45 -16.33
N GLU A 59 14.30 -24.74 -17.60
CA GLU A 59 13.01 -24.90 -18.27
C GLU A 59 12.38 -26.25 -17.89
N SER A 60 11.13 -26.26 -17.43
CA SER A 60 10.26 -27.43 -17.56
C SER A 60 8.79 -27.06 -17.43
N SER A 61 8.09 -27.17 -18.54
CA SER A 61 6.65 -27.00 -18.74
C SER A 61 5.78 -27.57 -17.62
N GLN A 62 4.98 -26.72 -16.98
CA GLN A 62 3.61 -27.07 -16.57
C GLN A 62 2.78 -25.83 -16.25
N ILE A 63 1.70 -25.70 -17.01
CA ILE A 63 0.64 -24.72 -16.86
C ILE A 63 -0.01 -24.83 -15.48
N VAL A 64 0.04 -23.76 -14.69
CA VAL A 64 -0.99 -23.42 -13.70
C VAL A 64 -1.20 -21.90 -13.78
N VAL A 65 -2.13 -21.49 -14.63
CA VAL A 65 -2.66 -20.12 -14.59
C VAL A 65 -3.57 -20.03 -13.37
N CYS A 66 -3.00 -19.75 -12.20
CA CYS A 66 -3.80 -19.37 -11.03
C CYS A 66 -4.22 -17.92 -11.20
N SER A 67 -5.41 -17.79 -11.80
CA SER A 67 -6.30 -16.64 -11.76
C SER A 67 -6.38 -16.01 -10.35
N TRP A 68 -5.86 -14.79 -10.20
CA TRP A 68 -6.24 -13.90 -9.10
C TRP A 68 -7.05 -12.76 -9.71
N PHE A 69 -8.35 -12.96 -9.68
CA PHE A 69 -9.43 -12.14 -10.21
C PHE A 69 -9.25 -10.65 -9.87
N TRP A 70 -9.17 -9.79 -10.89
CA TRP A 70 -9.28 -8.33 -10.77
C TRP A 70 -10.73 -7.88 -10.45
N GLU A 71 -11.71 -8.76 -10.35
CA GLU A 71 -13.10 -8.33 -10.16
C GLU A 71 -13.54 -8.40 -8.71
N VAL A 72 -13.30 -7.31 -7.98
CA VAL A 72 -14.27 -6.86 -6.98
C VAL A 72 -14.39 -5.33 -7.11
N PRO A 73 -15.45 -4.81 -7.78
CA PRO A 73 -15.73 -3.38 -7.72
C PRO A 73 -16.31 -3.10 -6.33
N ASN A 74 -15.51 -2.56 -5.42
CA ASN A 74 -16.06 -1.93 -4.22
C ASN A 74 -16.25 -0.42 -4.50
N PRO A 75 -17.51 0.05 -4.63
CA PRO A 75 -17.81 1.46 -4.78
C PRO A 75 -17.63 2.14 -3.41
N LEU A 76 -17.21 3.41 -3.46
CA LEU A 76 -17.31 4.48 -2.45
C LEU A 76 -15.98 5.25 -2.37
N CYS A 77 -15.69 5.98 -3.45
CA CYS A 77 -15.05 7.29 -3.33
C CYS A 77 -16.12 8.29 -3.83
N VAL A 78 -16.78 8.97 -2.91
CA VAL A 78 -17.59 10.17 -3.20
C VAL A 78 -16.75 11.37 -2.77
N ASP A 79 -16.56 12.28 -3.73
CA ASP A 79 -15.78 13.54 -3.77
C ASP A 79 -14.76 13.84 -2.65
#